data_AF-A0A2N0D0F8-F1
#
_entry.id   AF-A0A2N0D0F8-F1
#
_cell.length_a   1.000
_cell.length_b   1.000
_cell.length_c   1.000
_cell.angle_alpha   90.00
_cell.angle_beta   90.00
_cell.angle_gamma   90.00
#
_symmetry.space_group_name_H-M   'P 1'
#
loop_
_entity.id
_entity.type
_entity.pdbx_description
1 polymer ?
#
loop_
_entity_poly.entity_id
_entity_poly.type
_entity_poly.pdbx_seq_one_letter_code
_entity_poly.pdbx_strand_id
1 'polypeptide(L)' 'MMSPQDFVDAAMVGLDLREPITIPSLAETGEWTRYKSARNALLSGLVNSDPASRYLKRG' A
#
# COMPACT_ATOMS: atom_id res chain seq x y z
N MET A 1 1.00 -24.29 4.69
CA MET A 1 1.18 -23.63 3.38
C MET A 1 -0.18 -23.46 2.75
N MET A 2 -0.44 -22.34 2.08
CA MET A 2 -1.70 -22.12 1.35
C MET A 2 -1.63 -22.88 0.01
N SER A 3 -2.65 -23.66 -0.32
CA SER A 3 -2.75 -24.28 -1.65
C SER A 3 -3.24 -23.27 -2.71
N PRO A 4 -3.07 -23.56 -4.00
CA PRO A 4 -3.68 -22.74 -5.06
C PRO A 4 -5.20 -22.63 -4.93
N GLN A 5 -5.87 -23.70 -4.47
CA GLN A 5 -7.32 -23.70 -4.24
C GLN A 5 -7.69 -22.73 -3.12
N ASP A 6 -7.01 -22.81 -1.97
CA ASP A 6 -7.25 -21.91 -0.83
C ASP A 6 -7.05 -20.44 -1.22
N PHE A 7 -6.05 -20.16 -2.06
CA PHE A 7 -5.78 -18.81 -2.55
C PHE A 7 -6.93 -18.27 -3.41
N VAL A 8 -7.44 -19.09 -4.33
CA VAL A 8 -8.55 -18.72 -5.21
C VAL A 8 -9.84 -18.55 -4.40
N ASP A 9 -10.13 -19.46 -3.48
CA ASP A 9 -11.31 -19.37 -2.62
C ASP A 9 -11.31 -18.07 -1.80
N ALA A 10 -10.16 -17.72 -1.20
CA ALA A 10 -10.01 -16.44 -0.51
C ALA A 10 -10.12 -15.21 -1.44
N ALA A 11 -9.60 -15.29 -2.67
CA ALA A 11 -9.73 -14.22 -3.64
C ALA A 11 -11.19 -14.02 -4.10
N MET A 12 -11.96 -15.11 -4.25
CA MET A 12 -13.38 -15.07 -4.59
C MET A 12 -14.21 -14.43 -3.47
N VAL A 13 -13.88 -14.72 -2.19
CA VAL A 13 -14.50 -14.03 -1.05
C VAL A 13 -14.26 -12.52 -1.12
N GLY A 14 -13.03 -12.08 -1.40
CA GLY A 14 -12.72 -10.65 -1.56
C GLY A 14 -13.47 -10.00 -2.73
N LEU A 15 -13.64 -10.73 -3.84
CA LEU A 15 -14.45 -10.28 -4.98
C LEU A 15 -15.93 -10.08 -4.59
N ASP A 16 -16.51 -11.02 -3.85
CA ASP A 16 -17.90 -10.93 -3.38
C ASP A 16 -18.10 -9.74 -2.41
N LEU A 17 -17.09 -9.45 -1.58
CA LEU A 17 -17.04 -8.27 -0.72
C LEU A 17 -16.79 -6.95 -1.47
N ARG A 18 -16.55 -7.02 -2.79
CA ARG A 18 -16.17 -5.88 -3.65
C ARG A 18 -14.94 -5.16 -3.13
N GLU A 19 -13.99 -5.90 -2.58
CA GLU A 19 -12.72 -5.33 -2.19
C GLU A 19 -11.99 -4.83 -3.45
N PRO A 20 -11.53 -3.57 -3.47
CA PRO A 20 -10.78 -3.06 -4.61
C PRO A 20 -9.40 -3.73 -4.74
N ILE A 21 -8.87 -4.25 -3.63
CA ILE A 21 -7.59 -4.94 -3.53
C ILE A 21 -7.75 -6.04 -2.48
N THR A 22 -7.70 -7.29 -2.93
CA THR A 22 -7.72 -8.48 -2.07
C THR A 22 -6.32 -9.07 -1.99
N ILE A 23 -5.82 -9.30 -0.79
CA ILE A 23 -4.50 -9.86 -0.54
C ILE A 23 -4.66 -11.10 0.35
N PRO A 24 -4.89 -12.30 -0.23
CA PRO A 24 -5.25 -13.49 0.53
C PRO A 24 -4.27 -13.90 1.64
N SER A 25 -2.99 -13.58 1.47
CA SER A 25 -1.94 -13.90 2.45
C SER A 25 -1.75 -12.84 3.54
N LEU A 26 -2.43 -11.69 3.45
CA LEU A 26 -2.30 -10.61 4.43
C LEU A 26 -3.31 -10.81 5.57
N ALA A 27 -2.80 -11.14 6.75
CA ALA A 27 -3.65 -11.35 7.93
C ALA A 27 -4.28 -10.04 8.44
N GLU A 28 -3.48 -8.98 8.56
CA GLU A 28 -3.89 -7.72 9.17
C GLU A 28 -4.09 -6.62 8.12
N THR A 29 -5.35 -6.27 7.84
CA THR A 29 -5.71 -5.22 6.86
C THR A 29 -5.15 -3.84 7.22
N GLY A 30 -4.84 -3.61 8.50
CA GLY A 30 -4.19 -2.40 8.99
C GLY A 30 -2.83 -2.13 8.37
N GLU A 31 -2.07 -3.16 7.98
CA GLU A 31 -0.75 -2.99 7.34
C GLU A 31 -0.87 -2.38 5.94
N TRP A 32 -1.84 -2.84 5.14
CA TRP A 32 -2.14 -2.26 3.84
C TRP A 32 -2.56 -0.78 3.96
N THR A 33 -3.39 -0.47 4.95
CA THR A 33 -3.84 0.91 5.23
C THR A 33 -2.67 1.82 5.61
N ARG A 34 -1.75 1.35 6.45
CA ARG A 34 -0.54 2.08 6.83
C ARG A 34 0.37 2.33 5.63
N TYR A 35 0.61 1.31 4.80
CA TYR A 35 1.39 1.46 3.57
C TYR A 35 0.80 2.52 2.64
N LYS A 36 -0.52 2.45 2.41
CA LYS A 36 -1.23 3.42 1.57
C LYS A 36 -1.17 4.84 2.10
N SER A 37 -1.29 5.01 3.42
CA SER A 37 -1.16 6.31 4.08
C SER A 37 0.25 6.87 3.93
N ALA A 38 1.28 6.06 4.17
CA ALA A 38 2.68 6.45 3.97
C ALA A 38 2.97 6.84 2.52
N ARG A 39 2.47 6.06 1.56
CA ARG A 39 2.59 6.36 0.13
C ARG A 39 1.96 7.71 -0.25
N ASN A 40 0.77 8.01 0.26
CA ASN A 40 0.09 9.28 -0.02
C ASN A 40 0.79 10.48 0.65
N ALA A 41 1.31 10.30 1.87
CA ALA A 41 2.08 11.32 2.56
C ALA A 41 3.37 11.67 1.79
N LEU A 42 4.04 10.65 1.22
CA LEU A 42 5.22 10.85 0.39
C LEU A 42 4.92 11.73 -0.83
N LEU A 43 3.83 11.48 -1.54
CA LEU A 43 3.43 12.30 -2.70
C LEU A 43 3.28 13.77 -2.33
N SER A 44 2.66 14.07 -1.19
CA SER A 44 2.50 15.45 -0.71
C SER A 44 3.86 16.12 -0.44
N GLY A 45 4.84 15.37 0.07
CA GLY A 45 6.20 15.86 0.30
C GLY A 45 7.09 15.92 -0.95
N LEU A 46 6.64 15.37 -2.09
CA LEU A 46 7.37 15.41 -3.36
C LEU A 46 6.91 16.54 -4.29
N VAL A 47 5.70 17.07 -4.09
CA VAL A 47 5.19 18.21 -4.86
C VAL A 47 5.80 19.50 -4.30
N ASN A 48 7.07 19.73 -4.62
CA ASN A 48 7.81 20.95 -4.28
C ASN A 48 8.51 21.46 -5.55
N SER A 49 8.44 22.77 -5.80
CA SER A 49 9.15 23.40 -6.92
C SER A 49 10.64 23.61 -6.65
N ASP A 50 11.05 23.57 -5.39
CA ASP A 50 12.43 23.76 -4.95
C ASP A 50 13.11 22.43 -4.60
N PRO A 51 14.44 22.32 -4.77
CA PRO A 51 15.20 21.17 -4.29
C PRO A 51 15.00 20.99 -2.77
N ALA A 52 14.82 19.75 -2.33
CA ALA A 52 14.73 19.44 -0.90
C ALA A 52 15.98 19.98 -0.16
N SER A 53 15.80 20.53 1.04
CA SER A 53 16.86 21.23 1.79
C SER A 53 18.14 20.42 1.96
N ARG A 54 18.05 19.08 2.00
CA ARG A 54 19.20 18.17 2.05
C ARG A 54 20.14 18.26 0.82
N TYR A 55 19.72 18.89 -0.26
CA TYR A 55 20.51 19.12 -1.48
C TYR A 55 21.01 20.55 -1.62
N LEU A 56 20.56 21.46 -0.75
CA LEU A 56 21.08 22.83 -0.73
C LEU A 56 22.46 22.79 -0.05
N LYS A 57 23.49 23.26 -0.74
CA LYS A 57 24.82 23.43 -0.13
C LYS A 57 24.69 24.43 1.02
N ARG A 58 25.20 24.08 2.20
CA ARG A 58 25.42 25.09 3.25
C ARG A 58 26.45 26.07 2.72
N GLY A 59 26.06 27.34 2.61
CA GLY A 59 27.01 28.44 2.49
C GLY A 59 27.90 28.54 3.71
#